data_AF-A0A1G6VQ57-F1
#
_entry.id   AF-A0A1G6VQ57-F1
#
_cell.length_a   1.000
_cell.length_b   1.000
_cell.length_c   1.000
_cell.angle_alpha   90.00
_cell.angle_beta   90.00
_cell.angle_gamma   90.00
#
_symmetry.space_group_name_H-M   'P 1'
#
loop_
_entity.id
_entity.type
_entity.pdbx_description
1 polymer ?
#
loop_
_entity_poly.entity_id
_entity_poly.type
_entity_poly.pdbx_seq_one_letter_code
_entity_poly.pdbx_strand_id
1 'polypeptide(L)' 'KGSRVRKLLKASGIRLFFLPPYSPDLNPIEEVFSKLKRLLRKANERTVEATWKRIGKLLDHFPSAECANYIRGAGYASI' A
#
# COMPACT_ATOMS: atom_id res chain seq x y z
N LYS A 1 -9.12 -2.94 22.28
CA LYS A 1 -8.16 -1.93 21.75
C LYS A 1 -8.69 -1.08 20.58
N GLY A 2 -9.75 -1.45 19.84
CA GLY A 2 -10.19 -0.70 18.64
C GLY A 2 -11.26 0.39 18.81
N SER A 3 -11.88 0.56 19.98
CA SER A 3 -13.05 1.45 20.14
C SER A 3 -12.72 2.93 19.96
N ARG A 4 -11.57 3.40 20.48
CA ARG A 4 -11.12 4.80 20.32
C ARG A 4 -10.80 5.13 18.87
N VAL A 5 -10.10 4.24 18.16
CA VAL A 5 -9.74 4.42 16.75
C VAL A 5 -11.00 4.47 15.88
N ARG A 6 -11.95 3.53 16.05
CA ARG A 6 -13.21 3.53 15.30
C ARG A 6 -14.02 4.82 15.52
N LYS A 7 -14.05 5.37 16.74
CA LYS A 7 -14.72 6.65 17.02
C LYS A 7 -14.08 7.82 16.26
N LEU A 8 -12.74 7.90 16.26
CA LEU A 8 -12.01 8.95 15.54
C LEU A 8 -12.22 8.86 14.02
N LEU A 9 -12.16 7.65 13.47
CA LEU A 9 -12.39 7.41 12.04
C LEU A 9 -13.81 7.81 11.62
N LYS A 10 -14.82 7.41 12.42
CA LYS A 10 -16.22 7.77 12.16
C LYS A 10 -16.45 9.28 12.27
N ALA A 11 -15.87 9.93 13.27
CA ALA A 11 -15.96 11.39 13.44
C ALA A 11 -15.32 12.17 12.26
N SER A 12 -14.34 11.56 11.59
CA SER A 12 -13.64 12.15 10.44
C SER A 12 -14.29 11.81 9.08
N GLY A 13 -15.44 11.11 9.06
CA GLY A 13 -16.11 10.70 7.83
C GLY A 13 -15.42 9.56 7.06
N ILE A 14 -14.46 8.86 7.68
CA ILE A 14 -13.71 7.78 7.02
C ILE A 14 -14.57 6.51 6.96
N ARG A 15 -14.67 5.94 5.75
CA ARG A 15 -15.27 4.62 5.53
C ARG A 15 -14.22 3.53 5.76
N LEU A 16 -14.60 2.53 6.55
CA LEU A 16 -13.77 1.34 6.78
C LEU A 16 -14.25 0.21 5.86
N PHE A 17 -13.33 -0.33 5.07
CA PHE A 17 -13.57 -1.54 4.28
C PHE A 17 -13.12 -2.76 5.08
N PHE A 18 -13.95 -3.80 5.09
CA PHE A 18 -13.59 -5.06 5.73
C PHE A 18 -12.63 -5.84 4.83
N LEU A 19 -11.49 -6.24 5.38
CA LEU A 19 -10.54 -7.16 4.75
C LEU A 19 -10.65 -8.50 5.48
N PRO A 20 -11.06 -9.60 4.81
CA PRO A 20 -11.09 -10.91 5.42
C PRO A 20 -9.69 -11.39 5.84
N PRO A 21 -9.57 -12.17 6.92
CA PRO A 21 -8.28 -12.75 7.32
C PRO A 21 -7.62 -13.55 6.19
N TYR A 22 -6.29 -13.51 6.12
CA TYR A 22 -5.48 -14.25 5.15
C TYR A 22 -5.89 -14.02 3.67
N SER A 23 -6.44 -12.84 3.35
CA SER A 23 -6.84 -12.46 1.99
C SER A 23 -5.91 -11.40 1.42
N PRO A 24 -4.62 -11.71 1.17
CA PRO A 24 -3.67 -10.73 0.63
C PRO A 24 -4.09 -10.25 -0.77
N ASP A 25 -4.77 -11.10 -1.54
CA ASP A 25 -5.27 -10.75 -2.89
C ASP A 25 -6.31 -9.63 -2.87
N LEU A 26 -6.98 -9.41 -1.73
CA LEU A 26 -7.94 -8.32 -1.52
C LEU A 26 -7.28 -7.06 -0.92
N ASN A 27 -5.96 -7.02 -0.79
CA ASN A 27 -5.23 -5.89 -0.24
C ASN A 27 -4.30 -5.27 -1.30
N PRO A 28 -4.68 -4.14 -1.92
CA PRO A 28 -3.95 -3.57 -3.07
C PRO A 28 -2.50 -3.16 -2.75
N ILE A 29 -2.14 -2.99 -1.46
CA ILE A 29 -0.77 -2.68 -1.07
C ILE A 29 0.20 -3.85 -1.30
N GLU A 30 -0.28 -5.08 -1.39
CA GLU A 30 0.57 -6.27 -1.58
C GLU A 30 1.26 -6.26 -2.96
N GLU A 31 0.56 -5.82 -4.00
CA GLU A 31 1.13 -5.62 -5.33
C GLU A 31 2.18 -4.49 -5.34
N VAL A 32 1.87 -3.36 -4.67
CA VAL A 32 2.80 -2.24 -4.49
C VAL A 32 4.09 -2.72 -3.82
N PHE A 33 3.97 -3.45 -2.71
CA PHE A 33 5.13 -3.96 -1.98
C PHE A 33 5.90 -5.00 -2.78
N SER A 34 5.24 -5.84 -3.57
CA SER A 34 5.90 -6.81 -4.44
C SER A 34 6.81 -6.10 -5.48
N LYS A 35 6.30 -5.06 -6.14
CA LYS A 35 7.10 -4.24 -7.05
C LYS A 35 8.21 -3.46 -6.32
N LEU A 36 7.90 -2.82 -5.20
CA LEU A 36 8.88 -2.04 -4.43
C LEU A 36 10.04 -2.90 -3.94
N LYS A 37 9.75 -4.09 -3.37
CA LYS A 37 10.77 -5.05 -2.93
C LYS A 37 11.67 -5.48 -4.09
N ARG A 38 11.12 -5.72 -5.28
CA ARG A 38 11.90 -6.04 -6.48
C ARG A 38 12.86 -4.91 -6.86
N LEU A 39 12.38 -3.67 -6.85
CA LEU A 39 13.20 -2.49 -7.16
C LEU A 39 14.29 -2.26 -6.11
N LEU A 40 13.99 -2.45 -4.82
CA LEU A 40 14.96 -2.33 -3.74
C LEU A 40 16.05 -3.39 -3.81
N ARG A 41 15.68 -4.66 -4.09
CA ARG A 41 16.66 -5.73 -4.32
C ARG A 41 17.59 -5.41 -5.49
N LYS A 42 17.07 -4.81 -6.56
CA LYS A 42 17.87 -4.34 -7.70
C LYS A 42 18.80 -3.18 -7.32
N ALA A 43 18.36 -2.26 -6.46
CA ALA A 43 19.16 -1.12 -6.00
C ALA A 43 20.29 -1.53 -5.04
N ASN A 44 20.07 -2.58 -4.23
CA ASN A 44 21.08 -3.24 -3.41
C ASN A 44 21.84 -2.31 -2.45
N GLU A 45 21.14 -1.31 -1.90
CA GLU A 45 21.68 -0.40 -0.89
C GLU A 45 22.13 -1.16 0.36
N ARG A 46 23.25 -0.74 0.96
CA ARG A 46 23.89 -1.46 2.09
C ARG A 46 23.73 -0.79 3.45
N THR A 47 23.08 0.37 3.51
CA THR A 47 22.79 1.07 4.76
C THR A 47 21.31 1.39 4.86
N VAL A 48 20.85 1.61 6.10
CA VAL A 48 19.46 1.98 6.37
C VAL A 48 19.17 3.34 5.73
N GLU A 49 20.06 4.32 5.88
CA GLU A 49 19.90 5.68 5.36
C GLU A 49 19.83 5.69 3.83
N ALA A 50 20.70 4.91 3.16
CA ALA A 50 20.69 4.79 1.71
C ALA A 50 19.40 4.10 1.24
N THR A 51 18.94 3.07 1.96
CA THR A 51 17.67 2.37 1.69
C THR A 51 16.49 3.33 1.79
N TRP A 52 16.40 4.14 2.85
CA TRP A 52 15.34 5.15 3.01
C TRP A 52 15.32 6.18 1.88
N LYS A 53 16.48 6.75 1.55
CA LYS A 53 16.60 7.69 0.42
C LYS A 53 16.22 7.04 -0.90
N ARG A 54 16.58 5.77 -1.10
CA ARG A 54 16.23 5.02 -2.29
C ARG A 54 14.74 4.74 -2.38
N ILE A 55 14.08 4.34 -1.28
CA ILE A 55 12.62 4.16 -1.24
C ILE A 55 11.93 5.41 -1.75
N GLY A 56 12.30 6.59 -1.23
CA GLY A 56 11.72 7.87 -1.67
C GLY A 56 11.77 8.07 -3.19
N LYS A 57 12.94 7.84 -3.81
CA LYS A 57 13.11 7.93 -5.28
C LYS A 57 12.39 6.83 -6.06
N LEU A 58 12.20 5.65 -5.47
CA LEU A 58 11.51 4.55 -6.14
C LEU A 58 9.99 4.76 -6.19
N LEU A 59 9.43 5.56 -5.28
CA LEU A 59 8.00 5.90 -5.30
C LEU A 59 7.61 6.66 -6.58
N ASP A 60 8.53 7.38 -7.22
CA ASP A 60 8.30 8.03 -8.52
C ASP A 60 7.98 7.04 -9.66
N HIS A 61 8.25 5.74 -9.46
CA HIS A 61 7.96 4.69 -10.43
C HIS A 61 6.54 4.10 -10.28
N PHE A 62 5.67 4.72 -9.49
CA PHE A 62 4.29 4.29 -9.27
C PHE A 62 3.30 5.34 -9.81
N PRO A 63 3.09 5.39 -11.14
CA PRO A 63 2.16 6.34 -11.74
C PRO A 63 0.73 6.07 -11.28
N SER A 64 -0.09 7.12 -11.25
CA SER A 64 -1.50 7.06 -10.79
C SER A 64 -2.32 5.98 -11.51
N ALA A 65 -2.11 5.81 -12.82
CA ALA A 65 -2.78 4.78 -13.61
C ALA A 65 -2.46 3.36 -13.13
N GLU A 66 -1.22 3.09 -12.74
CA GLU A 66 -0.82 1.79 -12.20
C GLU A 66 -1.40 1.57 -10.81
N CYS A 67 -1.38 2.59 -9.94
CA CYS A 67 -2.02 2.52 -8.62
C CYS A 67 -3.53 2.26 -8.71
N ALA A 68 -4.21 2.87 -9.68
CA ALA A 68 -5.62 2.60 -9.95
C ALA A 68 -5.86 1.15 -10.38
N ASN A 69 -4.91 0.54 -11.11
CA ASN A 69 -5.00 -0.87 -11.49
C ASN A 69 -4.88 -1.81 -10.29
N TYR A 70 -4.01 -1.53 -9.31
CA TYR A 70 -3.94 -2.34 -8.07
C TYR A 70 -5.26 -2.31 -7.29
N ILE A 71 -5.87 -1.12 -7.17
CA ILE A 71 -7.18 -0.96 -6.51
C ILE A 71 -8.26 -1.77 -7.25
N ARG A 72 -8.25 -1.73 -8.58
CA ARG A 72 -9.17 -2.53 -9.42
C ARG A 72 -8.91 -4.03 -9.28
N GLY A 73 -7.65 -4.45 -9.31
CA GLY A 73 -7.23 -5.84 -9.16
C GLY A 73 -7.68 -6.46 -7.84
N ALA A 74 -7.61 -5.68 -6.76
CA ALA A 74 -8.09 -6.09 -5.44
C ALA A 74 -9.62 -6.00 -5.26
N GLY A 75 -10.39 -5.68 -6.31
CA GLY A 75 -11.86 -5.72 -6.31
C GLY A 75 -12.57 -4.45 -5.86
N TYR A 76 -11.87 -3.32 -5.70
CA TYR A 76 -12.46 -2.07 -5.16
C TYR A 76 -12.93 -1.06 -6.23
N ALA A 77 -12.83 -1.37 -7.52
CA ALA A 77 -13.20 -0.44 -8.60
C ALA A 77 -14.71 -0.29 -8.85
N SER A 78 -15.54 -1.07 -8.15
CA SER A 78 -17.00 -1.12 -8.35
C SER A 78 -17.79 -0.48 -7.19
N ILE A 79 -17.13 0.29 -6.31
CA ILE A 79 -17.69 0.86 -5.08
C ILE A 79 -17.90 2.37 -5.21
#